data_AF-A0A0F5J4G5-F1
#
_entry.id   AF-A0A0F5J4G5-F1
#
_cell.length_a   1.000
_cell.length_b   1.000
_cell.length_c   1.000
_cell.angle_alpha   90.00
_cell.angle_beta   90.00
_cell.angle_gamma   90.00
#
_symmetry.space_group_name_H-M   'P 1'
#
loop_
_entity.id
_entity.type
_entity.pdbx_description
1 polymer ?
#
loop_
_entity_poly.entity_id
_entity_poly.type
_entity_poly.pdbx_seq_one_letter_code
_entity_poly.pdbx_strand_id
1 'polypeptide(L)'
;MLKCKEFVNSDEIAKGLSPFNADSIAVAVEASRIMYKRIKELIAAGETFAMETTLATRSVANLIREAQREGYYVTLLYFWLNTPDLAVERVKMRVAAGGHNIPESTIRRRYEAGIHNLFELYIPISDYWMVTDNSMSPMEVIAKGFRNDKKEIYNSDIYTKLEHHE
;
A
#
# COMPACT_ATOMS: atom_id res chain seq x y z
N MET A 1 14.39 -6.18 -10.96
CA MET A 1 14.19 -4.96 -10.16
C MET A 1 13.31 -4.02 -10.98
N LEU A 2 12.23 -3.47 -10.43
CA LEU A 2 11.05 -2.92 -11.14
C LEU A 2 11.29 -1.71 -12.09
N LYS A 3 12.54 -1.34 -12.39
CA LYS A 3 12.94 -0.20 -13.28
C LYS A 3 12.12 1.08 -13.08
N CYS A 4 11.63 1.29 -11.87
CA CYS A 4 10.75 2.39 -11.50
C CYS A 4 11.58 3.54 -10.96
N LYS A 5 11.60 4.67 -11.66
CA LYS A 5 12.33 5.88 -11.22
C LYS A 5 11.46 6.81 -10.37
N GLU A 6 10.15 6.76 -10.59
CA GLU A 6 9.18 7.62 -9.93
C GLU A 6 8.54 6.89 -8.75
N PHE A 7 8.70 7.42 -7.54
CA PHE A 7 7.98 6.97 -6.35
C PHE A 7 7.15 8.11 -5.80
N VAL A 8 5.83 8.02 -5.92
CA VAL A 8 4.90 9.07 -5.50
C VAL A 8 4.28 8.68 -4.16
N ASN A 9 4.66 9.37 -3.09
CA ASN A 9 4.25 9.06 -1.73
C ASN A 9 3.71 10.30 -1.01
N SER A 10 2.54 10.18 -0.38
CA SER A 10 1.87 11.30 0.28
C SER A 10 2.63 11.81 1.50
N ASP A 11 3.31 10.96 2.27
CA ASP A 11 4.03 11.36 3.49
C ASP A 11 5.28 12.17 3.11
N GLU A 12 6.00 11.76 2.05
CA GLU A 12 7.15 12.53 1.54
C GLU A 12 6.73 13.89 0.98
N ILE A 13 5.57 13.96 0.30
CA ILE A 13 5.00 15.23 -0.15
C ILE A 13 4.60 16.11 1.04
N ALA A 14 3.96 15.54 2.07
CA ALA A 14 3.56 16.26 3.27
C ALA A 14 4.77 16.86 4.01
N LYS A 15 5.86 16.09 4.16
CA LYS A 15 7.14 16.57 4.70
C LYS A 15 7.71 17.71 3.87
N GLY A 16 7.64 17.64 2.55
CA GLY A 16 8.09 18.71 1.65
C GLY A 16 7.25 20.00 1.78
N LEU A 17 5.94 19.87 1.97
CA LEU A 17 5.03 21.01 2.14
C LEU A 17 5.21 21.72 3.49
N SER A 18 5.32 20.95 4.57
CA SER A 18 5.46 21.50 5.91
C SER A 18 6.27 20.57 6.81
N PRO A 19 7.62 20.69 6.81
CA PRO A 19 8.48 19.77 7.56
C PRO A 19 8.17 19.66 9.05
N PHE A 20 7.67 20.74 9.66
CA PHE A 20 7.34 20.81 11.09
C PHE A 20 5.85 20.60 11.41
N ASN A 21 5.00 20.37 10.40
CA ASN A 21 3.55 20.20 10.57
C ASN A 21 2.93 19.25 9.52
N ALA A 22 3.72 18.29 9.03
CA ALA A 22 3.34 17.32 8.01
C ALA A 22 2.11 16.49 8.42
N ASP A 23 1.93 16.31 9.72
CA ASP A 23 0.92 15.46 10.35
C ASP A 23 -0.47 16.13 10.41
N SER A 24 -0.54 17.43 10.13
CA SER A 24 -1.82 18.14 10.16
C SER A 24 -2.75 17.66 9.04
N ILE A 25 -4.05 17.61 9.35
CA ILE A 25 -5.08 17.17 8.40
C ILE A 25 -5.04 18.02 7.12
N ALA A 26 -4.82 19.33 7.24
CA ALA A 26 -4.74 20.23 6.09
C ALA A 26 -3.59 19.85 5.16
N VAL A 27 -2.38 19.63 5.70
CA VAL A 27 -1.20 19.24 4.91
C VAL A 27 -1.39 17.84 4.31
N ALA A 28 -1.94 16.88 5.05
CA ALA A 28 -2.22 15.54 4.53
C ALA A 28 -3.22 15.55 3.35
N VAL A 29 -4.25 16.39 3.42
CA VAL A 29 -5.23 16.58 2.34
C VAL A 29 -4.58 17.22 1.12
N GLU A 30 -3.76 18.25 1.31
CA GLU A 30 -3.03 18.91 0.23
C GLU A 30 -2.03 17.96 -0.44
N ALA A 31 -1.24 17.23 0.36
CA ALA A 31 -0.30 16.23 -0.11
C ALA A 31 -1.00 15.13 -0.92
N SER A 32 -2.17 14.67 -0.47
CA SER A 32 -2.98 13.68 -1.22
C SER A 32 -3.44 14.23 -2.58
N ARG A 33 -3.81 15.51 -2.67
CA ARG A 33 -4.19 16.16 -3.94
C ARG A 33 -3.00 16.27 -4.89
N ILE A 34 -1.83 16.66 -4.38
CA ILE A 34 -0.60 16.74 -5.16
C ILE A 34 -0.18 15.36 -5.65
N MET A 35 -0.20 14.35 -4.77
CA MET A 35 0.08 12.95 -5.11
C MET A 35 -0.81 12.49 -6.26
N TYR A 36 -2.13 12.70 -6.14
CA TYR A 36 -3.08 12.31 -7.18
C TYR A 36 -2.82 13.04 -8.51
N LYS A 37 -2.54 14.34 -8.47
CA LYS A 37 -2.20 15.12 -9.66
C LYS A 37 -0.93 14.58 -10.33
N ARG A 38 0.14 14.32 -9.56
CA ARG A 38 1.40 13.78 -10.09
C ARG A 38 1.21 12.41 -10.74
N ILE A 39 0.41 11.55 -10.12
CA ILE A 39 0.09 10.25 -10.70
C ILE A 39 -0.64 10.42 -12.04
N LYS A 40 -1.61 11.34 -12.14
CA LYS A 40 -2.31 11.64 -13.40
C LYS A 40 -1.36 12.12 -14.50
N GLU A 41 -0.39 12.96 -14.16
CA GLU A 41 0.64 13.44 -15.10
C GLU A 41 1.51 12.29 -15.60
N LEU A 42 1.94 11.38 -14.70
CA LEU A 42 2.73 10.21 -15.05
C LEU A 42 1.97 9.23 -15.94
N ILE A 43 0.69 8.98 -15.62
CA ILE A 43 -0.21 8.18 -16.46
C ILE A 43 -0.29 8.77 -17.87
N ALA A 44 -0.55 10.08 -17.99
CA ALA A 44 -0.65 10.76 -19.28
C ALA A 44 0.68 10.75 -20.06
N ALA A 45 1.82 10.73 -19.38
CA ALA A 45 3.14 10.65 -19.99
C ALA A 45 3.56 9.21 -20.35
N GLY A 46 2.82 8.19 -19.93
CA GLY A 46 3.21 6.78 -20.12
C GLY A 46 4.42 6.35 -19.27
N GLU A 47 4.72 7.06 -18.18
CA GLU A 47 5.88 6.81 -17.33
C GLU A 47 5.63 5.72 -16.29
N THR A 48 6.63 4.85 -16.08
CA THR A 48 6.54 3.82 -15.03
C THR A 48 6.75 4.44 -13.65
N PHE A 49 5.79 4.23 -12.74
CA PHE A 49 5.84 4.75 -11.37
C PHE A 49 5.35 3.75 -10.33
N ALA A 50 5.69 4.02 -9.07
CA ALA A 50 5.22 3.31 -7.89
C ALA A 50 4.58 4.30 -6.90
N MET A 51 3.65 3.80 -6.11
CA MET A 51 3.08 4.52 -4.98
C MET A 51 2.93 3.55 -3.81
N GLU A 52 2.93 4.11 -2.61
CA GLU A 52 2.68 3.36 -1.38
C GLU A 52 1.32 3.75 -0.81
N THR A 53 0.60 2.76 -0.29
CA THR A 53 -0.65 2.95 0.43
C THR A 53 -0.87 1.80 1.40
N THR A 54 -1.65 2.05 2.44
CA THR A 54 -2.05 1.02 3.41
C THR A 54 -3.21 0.14 2.93
N LEU A 55 -3.78 0.45 1.75
CA LEU A 55 -5.04 -0.12 1.23
C LEU A 55 -6.26 0.07 2.15
N ALA A 56 -6.15 0.85 3.22
CA ALA A 56 -7.25 1.09 4.16
C ALA A 56 -8.38 1.97 3.58
N THR A 57 -8.15 2.61 2.43
CA THR A 57 -9.16 3.39 1.70
C THR A 57 -9.44 2.76 0.34
N ARG A 58 -10.60 3.08 -0.23
CA ARG A 58 -11.03 2.61 -1.56
C ARG A 58 -10.60 3.52 -2.71
N SER A 59 -10.02 4.69 -2.40
CA SER A 59 -9.72 5.74 -3.38
C SER A 59 -8.74 5.28 -4.47
N VAL A 60 -7.79 4.41 -4.11
CA VAL A 60 -6.77 3.91 -5.04
C VAL A 60 -7.33 2.92 -6.05
N ALA A 61 -8.42 2.22 -5.75
CA ALA A 61 -9.01 1.26 -6.68
C ALA A 61 -9.52 1.90 -7.98
N ASN A 62 -10.04 3.13 -7.91
CA ASN A 62 -10.45 3.87 -9.12
C ASN A 62 -9.24 4.27 -9.95
N LEU A 63 -8.17 4.68 -9.30
CA LEU A 63 -6.91 5.03 -9.95
C LEU A 63 -6.29 3.82 -10.69
N ILE A 64 -6.34 2.63 -10.10
CA ILE A 64 -5.88 1.39 -10.75
C ILE A 64 -6.67 1.15 -12.05
N ARG A 65 -8.00 1.21 -11.98
CA ARG A 65 -8.86 1.03 -13.17
C ARG A 65 -8.63 2.11 -14.23
N GLU A 66 -8.36 3.35 -13.81
CA GLU A 66 -7.98 4.43 -14.72
C GLU A 66 -6.66 4.15 -15.41
N ALA A 67 -5.60 3.82 -14.67
CA ALA A 67 -4.30 3.49 -15.25
C ALA A 67 -4.40 2.32 -16.24
N GLN A 68 -5.14 1.27 -15.90
CA GLN A 68 -5.36 0.13 -16.80
C GLN A 68 -6.10 0.51 -18.09
N ARG A 69 -7.06 1.45 -18.04
CA ARG A 69 -7.72 1.97 -19.25
C ARG A 69 -6.76 2.73 -20.16
N GLU A 70 -5.73 3.36 -19.58
CA GLU A 70 -4.63 4.02 -20.31
C GLU A 70 -3.51 3.03 -20.70
N GLY A 71 -3.72 1.71 -20.54
CA GLY A 71 -2.78 0.67 -20.98
C GLY A 71 -1.72 0.26 -19.95
N TYR A 72 -1.83 0.70 -18.69
CA TYR A 72 -0.89 0.27 -17.65
C TYR A 72 -1.12 -1.18 -17.22
N TYR A 73 -0.02 -1.86 -16.93
CA TYR A 73 -0.01 -3.10 -16.19
C TYR A 73 0.21 -2.81 -14.69
N VAL A 74 -0.73 -3.20 -13.83
CA VAL A 74 -0.70 -2.88 -12.41
C VAL A 74 -0.24 -4.09 -11.59
N THR A 75 0.89 -3.92 -10.91
CA THR A 75 1.43 -4.87 -9.94
C THR A 75 1.15 -4.41 -8.52
N LEU A 76 0.44 -5.24 -7.74
CA LEU A 76 0.23 -5.04 -6.31
C LEU A 76 1.22 -5.88 -5.50
N LEU A 77 2.01 -5.23 -4.66
CA LEU A 77 2.85 -5.89 -3.67
C LEU A 77 2.32 -5.53 -2.27
N TYR A 78 1.83 -6.53 -1.55
CA TYR A 78 1.29 -6.36 -0.21
C TYR A 78 2.22 -6.99 0.83
N PHE A 79 2.63 -6.17 1.80
CA PHE A 79 3.49 -6.58 2.91
C PHE A 79 2.64 -6.67 4.17
N TRP A 80 2.29 -7.89 4.56
CA TRP A 80 1.53 -8.18 5.75
C TRP A 80 2.45 -8.41 6.96
N LEU A 81 1.91 -8.20 8.15
CA LEU A 81 2.55 -8.49 9.43
C LEU A 81 1.61 -9.37 10.24
N ASN A 82 2.12 -10.33 10.98
CA ASN A 82 1.33 -11.32 11.70
C ASN A 82 0.43 -10.76 12.80
N THR A 83 0.73 -9.55 13.27
CA THR A 83 -0.06 -8.87 14.29
C THR A 83 -0.06 -7.36 14.06
N PRO A 84 -1.15 -6.67 14.44
CA PRO A 84 -1.17 -5.21 14.46
C PRO A 84 -0.19 -4.64 15.50
N ASP A 85 0.14 -5.38 16.56
CA ASP A 85 1.12 -4.96 17.57
C ASP A 85 2.52 -4.80 16.97
N LEU A 86 2.90 -5.67 16.04
CA LEU A 86 4.16 -5.54 15.31
C LEU A 86 4.18 -4.26 14.45
N ALA A 87 3.06 -3.87 13.85
CA ALA A 87 2.95 -2.60 13.13
C ALA A 87 3.12 -1.40 14.07
N VAL A 88 2.51 -1.44 15.26
CA VAL A 88 2.65 -0.41 16.29
C VAL A 88 4.10 -0.31 16.75
N GLU A 89 4.75 -1.43 17.02
CA GLU A 89 6.15 -1.45 17.45
C GLU A 89 7.09 -0.90 16.38
N ARG A 90 6.88 -1.27 15.11
CA ARG A 90 7.66 -0.69 13.99
C ARG A 90 7.49 0.82 13.86
N VAL A 91 6.28 1.35 14.11
CA VAL A 91 6.08 2.80 14.14
C VAL A 91 6.81 3.44 15.32
N LYS A 92 6.75 2.85 16.53
CA LYS A 92 7.50 3.35 17.70
C LYS A 92 9.00 3.39 17.43
N MET A 93 9.57 2.33 16.88
CA MET A 93 10.99 2.27 16.52
C MET A 93 11.36 3.33 15.47
N ARG A 94 10.52 3.54 14.46
CA ARG A 94 10.71 4.60 13.46
C ARG A 94 10.67 5.99 14.10
N VAL A 95 9.73 6.25 15.01
CA VAL A 95 9.62 7.53 15.72
C VAL A 95 10.85 7.77 16.60
N ALA A 96 11.34 6.75 17.29
CA ALA A 96 12.58 6.82 18.05
C ALA A 96 13.81 7.15 17.17
N ALA A 97 13.77 6.73 15.90
CA ALA A 97 14.77 7.07 14.88
C ALA A 97 14.50 8.41 14.16
N GLY A 98 13.54 9.22 14.62
CA GLY A 98 13.24 10.56 14.08
C GLY A 98 12.21 10.58 12.94
N GLY A 99 11.49 9.49 12.69
CA GLY A 99 10.43 9.44 11.68
C GLY A 99 9.04 9.91 12.16
N HIS A 100 8.09 9.95 11.24
CA HIS A 100 6.71 10.39 11.48
C HIS A 100 5.93 9.44 12.41
N ASN A 101 5.13 10.01 13.32
CA ASN A 101 4.29 9.27 14.26
C ASN A 101 2.87 9.09 13.71
N ILE A 102 2.29 7.91 13.92
CA ILE A 102 0.89 7.62 13.57
C ILE A 102 0.19 7.14 14.84
N PRO A 103 -0.99 7.69 15.20
CA PRO A 103 -1.72 7.21 16.37
C PRO A 103 -2.03 5.71 16.28
N GLU A 104 -1.84 4.98 17.37
CA GLU A 104 -2.04 3.53 17.43
C GLU A 104 -3.43 3.10 16.94
N SER A 105 -4.48 3.83 17.35
CA SER A 105 -5.85 3.59 16.87
C SER A 105 -5.97 3.68 15.34
N THR A 106 -5.22 4.58 14.70
CA THR A 106 -5.14 4.70 13.25
C THR A 106 -4.40 3.53 12.62
N ILE A 107 -3.30 3.07 13.25
CA ILE A 107 -2.54 1.90 12.78
C ILE A 107 -3.43 0.67 12.77
N ARG A 108 -4.06 0.34 13.91
CA ARG A 108 -4.92 -0.85 14.05
C ARG A 108 -6.10 -0.81 13.08
N ARG A 109 -6.80 0.33 12.98
CA ARG A 109 -7.90 0.49 12.02
C ARG A 109 -7.44 0.27 10.58
N ARG A 110 -6.28 0.82 10.19
CA ARG A 110 -5.74 0.69 8.83
C ARG A 110 -5.27 -0.74 8.53
N TYR A 111 -4.72 -1.44 9.53
CA TYR A 111 -4.32 -2.84 9.43
C TYR A 111 -5.52 -3.72 9.02
N GLU A 112 -6.61 -3.67 9.80
CA GLU A 112 -7.83 -4.44 9.52
C GLU A 112 -8.47 -4.06 8.18
N ALA A 113 -8.67 -2.76 7.95
CA ALA A 113 -9.29 -2.27 6.71
C ALA A 113 -8.44 -2.60 5.47
N GLY A 114 -7.11 -2.60 5.62
CA GLY A 114 -6.17 -2.93 4.55
C GLY A 114 -6.28 -4.40 4.14
N ILE A 115 -6.37 -5.32 5.09
CA ILE A 115 -6.56 -6.76 4.83
C ILE A 115 -7.92 -6.99 4.18
N HIS A 116 -8.99 -6.42 4.72
CA HIS A 116 -10.33 -6.54 4.13
C HIS A 116 -10.34 -6.06 2.67
N ASN A 117 -9.84 -4.84 2.42
CA ASN A 117 -9.82 -4.30 1.06
C ASN A 117 -8.86 -5.04 0.13
N LEU A 118 -7.79 -5.66 0.65
CA LEU A 118 -6.86 -6.46 -0.15
C LEU A 118 -7.62 -7.54 -0.93
N PHE A 119 -8.42 -8.35 -0.23
CA PHE A 119 -9.18 -9.44 -0.84
C PHE A 119 -10.41 -8.96 -1.61
N GLU A 120 -11.19 -8.06 -1.02
CA GLU A 120 -12.48 -7.64 -1.59
C GLU A 120 -12.34 -6.68 -2.79
N LEU A 121 -11.26 -5.91 -2.83
CA LEU A 121 -11.15 -4.80 -3.79
C LEU A 121 -9.89 -4.85 -4.64
N TYR A 122 -8.72 -5.12 -4.06
CA TYR A 122 -7.44 -4.90 -4.74
C TYR A 122 -6.90 -6.12 -5.48
N ILE A 123 -6.98 -7.32 -4.90
CA ILE A 123 -6.63 -8.58 -5.57
C ILE A 123 -7.45 -8.77 -6.87
N PRO A 124 -8.79 -8.57 -6.88
CA PRO A 124 -9.59 -8.80 -8.09
C PRO A 124 -9.28 -7.86 -9.26
N ILE A 125 -8.69 -6.68 -9.01
CA ILE A 125 -8.44 -5.67 -10.04
C ILE A 125 -6.99 -5.55 -10.47
N SER A 126 -6.03 -6.08 -9.71
CA SER A 126 -4.60 -5.98 -10.00
C SER A 126 -4.16 -7.03 -11.00
N ASP A 127 -3.42 -6.65 -12.05
CA ASP A 127 -2.99 -7.58 -13.11
C ASP A 127 -2.07 -8.67 -12.57
N TYR A 128 -1.18 -8.30 -11.67
CA TYR A 128 -0.42 -9.21 -10.82
C TYR A 128 -0.52 -8.76 -9.37
N TRP A 129 -0.57 -9.71 -8.44
CA TRP A 129 -0.53 -9.44 -7.01
C TRP A 129 0.38 -10.44 -6.29
N MET A 130 1.02 -9.99 -5.23
CA MET A 130 1.81 -10.82 -4.32
C MET A 130 1.59 -10.36 -2.89
N VAL A 131 1.29 -11.33 -2.02
CA VAL A 131 1.16 -11.13 -0.57
C VAL A 131 2.38 -11.76 0.10
N THR A 132 3.06 -10.99 0.93
CA THR A 132 4.28 -11.41 1.62
C THR A 132 4.12 -11.26 3.13
N ASP A 133 4.58 -12.25 3.88
CA ASP A 133 4.80 -12.12 5.31
C ASP A 133 6.12 -11.38 5.54
N ASN A 134 6.02 -10.18 6.07
CA ASN A 134 7.16 -9.35 6.42
C ASN A 134 7.32 -9.24 7.94
N SER A 135 6.80 -10.20 8.72
CA SER A 135 6.91 -10.21 10.18
C SER A 135 8.34 -10.47 10.63
N MET A 136 9.05 -11.32 9.90
CA MET A 136 10.43 -11.73 10.14
C MET A 136 11.31 -11.45 8.92
N SER A 137 12.64 -11.58 9.10
CA SER A 137 13.63 -11.50 8.04
C SER A 137 14.33 -12.86 7.89
N PRO A 138 14.41 -13.44 6.67
CA PRO A 138 13.90 -12.89 5.41
C PRO A 138 12.37 -12.90 5.33
N MET A 139 11.81 -12.03 4.49
CA MET A 139 10.37 -12.05 4.18
C MET A 139 10.00 -13.31 3.39
N GLU A 140 8.79 -13.81 3.59
CA GLU A 140 8.29 -15.02 2.92
C GLU A 140 7.08 -14.70 2.04
N VAL A 141 6.98 -15.34 0.87
CA VAL A 141 5.80 -15.18 0.00
C VAL A 141 4.69 -16.07 0.55
N ILE A 142 3.52 -15.49 0.85
CA ILE A 142 2.32 -16.24 1.27
C ILE A 142 1.60 -16.77 0.03
N ALA A 143 1.33 -15.89 -0.93
CA ALA A 143 0.66 -16.22 -2.17
C ALA A 143 0.95 -15.16 -3.24
N LYS A 144 0.80 -15.54 -4.50
CA LYS A 144 0.83 -14.63 -5.65
C LYS A 144 -0.12 -15.10 -6.74
N GLY A 145 -0.50 -14.21 -7.64
CA GLY A 145 -1.37 -14.57 -8.75
C GLY A 145 -1.54 -13.44 -9.75
N PHE A 146 -2.28 -13.75 -10.81
CA PHE A 146 -2.69 -12.80 -11.82
C PHE A 146 -4.20 -12.61 -11.77
N ARG A 147 -4.66 -11.48 -12.32
CA ARG A 147 -6.09 -11.24 -12.50
C ARG A 147 -6.71 -12.35 -13.35
N ASN A 148 -7.78 -12.97 -12.85
CA ASN A 148 -8.55 -14.02 -13.54
C ASN A 148 -7.76 -15.28 -13.93
N ASP A 149 -6.60 -15.54 -13.31
CA ASP A 149 -5.79 -16.74 -13.55
C ASP A 149 -5.56 -17.53 -12.24
N LYS A 150 -4.83 -18.64 -12.32
CA LYS A 150 -4.46 -19.45 -11.16
C LYS A 150 -3.61 -18.65 -10.17
N LYS A 151 -4.00 -18.74 -8.89
CA LYS A 151 -3.20 -18.31 -7.75
C LYS A 151 -2.24 -19.42 -7.31
N GLU A 152 -1.02 -19.04 -6.97
CA GLU A 152 -0.03 -19.89 -6.29
C GLU A 152 -0.05 -19.54 -4.81
N ILE A 153 -0.39 -20.52 -3.96
CA ILE A 153 -0.41 -20.37 -2.50
C ILE A 153 0.73 -21.20 -1.92
N TYR A 154 1.65 -20.54 -1.21
CA TYR A 154 2.81 -21.17 -0.59
C TYR A 154 2.59 -21.44 0.90
N ASN A 155 1.76 -20.62 1.56
CA ASN A 155 1.31 -20.82 2.94
C ASN A 155 -0.21 -20.74 3.01
N SER A 156 -0.87 -21.90 2.95
CA SER A 156 -2.34 -22.00 2.96
C SER A 156 -2.96 -21.50 4.25
N ASP A 157 -2.32 -21.78 5.39
CA ASP A 157 -2.89 -21.47 6.70
C ASP A 157 -2.99 -19.96 6.91
N ILE A 158 -1.92 -19.22 6.57
CA ILE A 158 -1.93 -17.76 6.64
C ILE A 158 -2.87 -17.18 5.58
N TYR A 159 -2.82 -17.69 4.35
CA TYR A 159 -3.66 -17.19 3.27
C TYR A 159 -5.16 -17.32 3.60
N THR A 160 -5.59 -18.48 4.10
CA THR A 160 -6.98 -18.74 4.48
C THR A 160 -7.42 -17.82 5.62
N LYS A 161 -6.59 -17.60 6.65
CA LYS A 161 -6.93 -16.64 7.72
C LYS A 161 -7.15 -15.24 7.17
N LEU A 162 -6.24 -14.76 6.32
CA LEU A 162 -6.34 -13.43 5.72
C LEU A 162 -7.56 -13.27 4.82
N GLU A 163 -7.87 -14.30 4.01
CA GLU A 163 -9.03 -14.34 3.12
C GLU A 163 -10.35 -14.30 3.89
N HIS A 164 -10.42 -14.90 5.08
CA HIS A 164 -11.60 -14.91 5.95
C HIS A 164 -11.62 -13.79 6.99
N HIS A 165 -10.58 -12.93 7.01
CA HIS A 165 -10.41 -11.84 7.97
C HIS A 165 -10.35 -12.32 9.44
N GLU A 166 -9.65 -13.44 9.66
CA GLU A 166 -9.40 -14.07 10.96
C GLU A 166 -8.02 -13.74 11.55
#